data_AF-A0A7S3EQJ7-F1
#
_entry.id   AF-A0A7S3EQJ7-F1
#
_cell.length_a   1.000
_cell.length_b   1.000
_cell.length_c   1.000
_cell.angle_alpha   90.00
_cell.angle_beta   90.00
_cell.angle_gamma   90.00
#
_symmetry.space_group_name_H-M   'P 1'
#
loop_
_entity.id
_entity.type
_entity.pdbx_description
1 polymer ?
#
loop_
_entity_poly.entity_id
_entity_poly.type
_entity_poly.pdbx_seq_one_letter_code
_entity_poly.pdbx_strand_id
1 'polypeptide(L)'
;MDLTGIVSTLESHWVVLDAELSEIRKDFGTLRALTRKHGEFWNRPMAHLKKLRTEKENLLKEIKFQMELFNLHIGQGRDLCAKLSAVGSVIKTPPAQLHSQLAIEVVSPILANSQNPVSVSHYSS
;
A
#
# COMPACT_ATOMS: atom_id res chain seq x y z
N MET A 1 -5.73 -8.95 12.81
CA MET A 1 -6.59 -8.98 11.62
C MET A 1 -5.67 -8.93 10.43
N ASP A 2 -5.71 -9.93 9.54
CA ASP A 2 -4.84 -9.99 8.36
C ASP A 2 -5.56 -9.47 7.10
N LEU A 3 -4.82 -9.30 6.00
CA LEU A 3 -5.35 -8.80 4.73
C LEU A 3 -6.50 -9.67 4.20
N THR A 4 -6.36 -10.98 4.34
CA THR A 4 -7.37 -11.97 3.97
C THR A 4 -8.67 -11.75 4.72
N GLY A 5 -8.60 -11.48 6.04
CA GLY A 5 -9.76 -11.17 6.86
C GLY A 5 -10.47 -9.88 6.45
N ILE A 6 -9.73 -8.84 6.05
CA ILE A 6 -10.31 -7.57 5.57
C ILE A 6 -11.06 -7.79 4.26
N VAL A 7 -10.45 -8.47 3.29
CA VAL A 7 -11.08 -8.76 1.99
C VAL A 7 -12.33 -9.62 2.18
N SER A 8 -12.24 -10.68 2.97
CA SER A 8 -13.39 -11.55 3.26
C SER A 8 -14.54 -10.81 3.94
N THR A 9 -14.23 -9.85 4.82
CA THR A 9 -15.25 -8.99 5.46
C THR A 9 -15.95 -8.09 4.43
N LEU A 10 -15.19 -7.45 3.54
CA LEU A 10 -15.75 -6.59 2.49
C LEU A 10 -16.62 -7.39 1.51
N GLU A 11 -16.18 -8.59 1.13
CA GLU A 11 -16.96 -9.49 0.27
C GLU A 11 -18.27 -9.92 0.93
N SER A 12 -18.23 -10.30 2.22
CA SER A 12 -19.43 -10.63 2.98
C SER A 12 -20.41 -9.46 3.04
N HIS A 13 -19.92 -8.26 3.36
CA HIS A 13 -20.74 -7.05 3.38
C HIS A 13 -21.34 -6.74 2.02
N TRP A 14 -20.59 -6.96 0.93
CA TRP A 14 -21.09 -6.78 -0.43
C TRP A 14 -22.26 -7.70 -0.73
N VAL A 15 -22.16 -9.00 -0.40
CA VAL A 15 -23.23 -9.98 -0.63
C VAL A 15 -24.50 -9.59 0.13
N VAL A 16 -24.36 -9.20 1.39
CA VAL A 16 -25.51 -8.78 2.22
C VAL A 16 -26.17 -7.54 1.64
N LEU A 17 -25.39 -6.51 1.27
CA LEU A 17 -25.92 -5.28 0.70
C LEU A 17 -26.63 -5.52 -0.64
N ASP A 18 -26.10 -6.39 -1.50
CA ASP A 18 -26.75 -6.72 -2.77
C ASP A 18 -28.09 -7.43 -2.56
N ALA A 19 -28.14 -8.37 -1.60
CA ALA A 19 -29.37 -9.05 -1.20
C ALA A 19 -30.42 -8.06 -0.66
N GLU A 20 -30.04 -7.17 0.27
CA GLU A 20 -30.91 -6.13 0.81
C GLU A 20 -31.43 -5.19 -0.29
N LEU A 21 -30.58 -4.78 -1.23
CA LEU A 21 -30.99 -3.95 -2.37
C LEU A 21 -31.95 -4.69 -3.31
N SER A 22 -31.84 -6.02 -3.42
CA SER A 22 -32.77 -6.87 -4.16
C SER A 22 -34.14 -6.92 -3.45
N GLU A 23 -34.16 -7.06 -2.12
CA GLU A 23 -35.41 -7.04 -1.34
C GLU A 23 -36.10 -5.68 -1.38
N ILE A 24 -35.37 -4.58 -1.20
CA ILE A 24 -35.89 -3.22 -1.35
C ILE A 24 -36.56 -3.03 -2.71
N ARG A 25 -35.98 -3.58 -3.79
CA ARG A 25 -36.58 -3.53 -5.14
C ARG A 25 -37.91 -4.29 -5.22
N LYS A 26 -38.05 -5.43 -4.53
CA LYS A 26 -39.31 -6.17 -4.45
C LYS A 26 -40.36 -5.39 -3.65
N ASP A 27 -39.98 -4.82 -2.51
CA ASP A 27 -40.84 -4.00 -1.66
C ASP A 27 -41.38 -2.77 -2.40
N PHE A 28 -40.57 -2.16 -3.25
CA PHE A 28 -41.04 -1.11 -4.17
C PHE A 28 -42.17 -1.56 -5.10
N GLY A 29 -42.14 -2.82 -5.54
CA GLY A 29 -43.20 -3.40 -6.37
C GLY A 29 -44.50 -3.56 -5.55
N THR A 30 -44.38 -4.13 -4.36
CA THR A 30 -45.49 -4.35 -3.43
C THR A 30 -46.13 -3.02 -3.02
N LEU A 31 -45.33 -2.04 -2.58
CA LEU A 31 -45.83 -0.72 -2.19
C LEU A 31 -46.51 -0.02 -3.37
N ARG A 32 -45.97 -0.13 -4.60
CA ARG A 32 -46.63 0.44 -5.78
C ARG A 32 -47.97 -0.21 -6.09
N ALA A 33 -48.12 -1.51 -5.83
CA ALA A 33 -49.40 -2.19 -5.98
C ALA A 33 -50.40 -1.74 -4.91
N LEU A 34 -49.95 -1.57 -3.67
CA LEU A 34 -50.76 -1.11 -2.56
C LEU A 34 -51.19 0.36 -2.72
N THR A 35 -50.29 1.26 -3.15
CA THR A 35 -50.63 2.66 -3.46
C THR A 35 -51.71 2.73 -4.53
N ARG A 36 -51.62 1.90 -5.58
CA ARG A 36 -52.62 1.86 -6.66
C ARG A 36 -53.99 1.37 -6.18
N LYS A 37 -54.02 0.42 -5.23
CA LYS A 37 -55.27 -0.19 -4.72
C LYS A 37 -55.93 0.61 -3.59
N HIS A 38 -55.14 1.24 -2.74
CA HIS A 38 -55.58 1.79 -1.46
C HIS A 38 -55.27 3.28 -1.29
N GLY A 39 -54.74 3.93 -2.34
CA GLY A 39 -54.42 5.35 -2.32
C GLY A 39 -53.11 5.67 -1.61
N GLU A 40 -52.98 6.94 -1.22
CA GLU A 40 -51.69 7.57 -0.92
C GLU A 40 -51.05 7.21 0.44
N PHE A 41 -51.73 6.43 1.29
CA PHE A 41 -51.21 6.01 2.59
C PHE A 41 -49.80 5.40 2.51
N TRP A 42 -49.52 4.69 1.42
CA TRP A 42 -48.25 4.00 1.17
C TRP A 42 -47.12 4.92 0.66
N ASN A 43 -47.39 6.20 0.42
CA ASN A 43 -46.38 7.16 -0.06
C ASN A 43 -45.29 7.42 0.99
N ARG A 44 -45.63 7.42 2.28
CA ARG A 44 -44.64 7.62 3.36
C ARG A 44 -43.65 6.45 3.45
N PRO A 45 -44.09 5.17 3.54
CA PRO A 45 -43.19 4.02 3.42
C PRO A 45 -42.37 4.03 2.12
N MET A 46 -42.98 4.43 0.99
CA MET A 46 -42.28 4.55 -0.29
C MET A 46 -41.11 5.53 -0.24
N ALA A 47 -41.31 6.70 0.37
CA ALA A 47 -40.27 7.71 0.52
C ALA A 47 -39.13 7.22 1.44
N HIS A 48 -39.47 6.54 2.53
CA HIS A 48 -38.49 5.92 3.41
C HIS A 48 -37.65 4.87 2.67
N LEU A 49 -38.31 3.99 1.91
CA LEU A 49 -37.64 2.94 1.14
C LEU A 49 -36.69 3.53 0.07
N LYS A 50 -37.05 4.68 -0.53
CA LYS A 50 -36.17 5.41 -1.46
C LYS A 50 -34.91 5.90 -0.77
N LYS A 51 -35.04 6.49 0.42
CA LYS A 51 -33.89 6.96 1.20
C LYS A 51 -32.97 5.77 1.57
N LEU A 52 -33.56 4.70 2.09
CA LEU A 52 -32.81 3.50 2.47
C LEU A 52 -32.08 2.88 1.27
N ARG A 53 -32.73 2.81 0.11
CA ARG A 53 -32.09 2.35 -1.13
C ARG A 53 -30.85 3.18 -1.47
N THR A 54 -30.98 4.51 -1.47
CA THR A 54 -29.87 5.41 -1.79
C THR A 54 -28.69 5.24 -0.81
N GLU A 55 -28.98 5.12 0.49
CA GLU A 55 -27.96 4.88 1.51
C GLU A 55 -27.20 3.58 1.26
N LYS A 56 -27.92 2.49 0.99
CA LYS A 56 -27.34 1.16 0.71
C LYS A 56 -26.56 1.14 -0.62
N GLU A 57 -27.05 1.81 -1.66
CA GLU A 57 -26.31 1.97 -2.93
C GLU A 57 -25.00 2.74 -2.74
N ASN A 58 -24.98 3.75 -1.87
CA ASN A 58 -23.77 4.50 -1.57
C ASN A 58 -22.74 3.64 -0.82
N LEU A 59 -23.19 2.84 0.15
CA LEU A 59 -22.31 1.88 0.84
C LEU A 59 -21.71 0.86 -0.13
N LEU A 60 -22.50 0.37 -1.10
CA LEU A 60 -22.00 -0.56 -2.11
C LEU A 60 -20.92 0.07 -3.01
N LYS A 61 -21.12 1.33 -3.42
CA LYS A 61 -20.12 2.09 -4.18
C LYS A 61 -18.84 2.28 -3.38
N GLU A 62 -18.95 2.57 -2.09
CA GLU A 62 -17.80 2.73 -1.20
C GLU A 62 -17.02 1.43 -1.08
N ILE A 63 -17.68 0.29 -0.82
CA ILE A 63 -16.99 -1.02 -0.76
C ILE A 63 -16.26 -1.31 -2.07
N LYS A 64 -16.89 -1.05 -3.21
CA LYS A 64 -16.25 -1.25 -4.52
C LYS A 64 -15.01 -0.37 -4.68
N PHE A 65 -15.12 0.91 -4.32
CA PHE A 65 -13.99 1.84 -4.36
C PHE A 65 -12.84 1.39 -3.44
N GLN A 66 -13.14 0.95 -2.22
CA GLN A 66 -12.15 0.42 -1.28
C GLN A 66 -11.45 -0.83 -1.83
N MET A 67 -12.18 -1.75 -2.50
CA MET A 67 -11.58 -2.91 -3.17
C MET A 67 -10.66 -2.49 -4.33
N GLU A 68 -11.05 -1.49 -5.12
CA GLU A 68 -10.22 -0.97 -6.22
C GLU A 68 -8.93 -0.31 -5.70
N LEU A 69 -9.03 0.53 -4.67
CA LEU A 69 -7.87 1.12 -3.99
C LEU A 69 -6.96 0.06 -3.37
N PHE A 70 -7.55 -0.95 -2.73
CA PHE A 70 -6.79 -2.05 -2.17
C PHE A 70 -5.96 -2.76 -3.23
N ASN A 71 -6.57 -3.10 -4.37
CA ASN A 71 -5.88 -3.73 -5.49
C ASN A 71 -4.74 -2.85 -6.05
N LEU A 72 -4.97 -1.54 -6.15
CA LEU A 72 -3.94 -0.58 -6.56
C LEU A 72 -2.73 -0.61 -5.61
N HIS A 73 -2.96 -0.52 -4.30
CA HIS A 73 -1.89 -0.52 -3.31
C HIS A 73 -1.10 -1.85 -3.29
N ILE A 74 -1.79 -2.98 -3.43
CA ILE A 74 -1.12 -4.29 -3.55
C ILE A 74 -0.27 -4.37 -4.83
N GLY A 75 -0.72 -3.77 -5.93
CA GLY A 75 0.09 -3.65 -7.15
C GLY A 75 1.36 -2.83 -6.93
N GLN A 76 1.21 -1.63 -6.34
CA GLN A 76 2.33 -0.75 -6.02
C GLN A 76 3.34 -1.41 -5.07
N GLY A 77 2.87 -2.16 -4.06
CA GLY A 77 3.72 -2.92 -3.15
C GLY A 77 4.54 -3.99 -3.89
N ARG A 78 3.93 -4.72 -4.83
CA ARG A 78 4.63 -5.70 -5.67
C ARG A 78 5.71 -5.05 -6.53
N ASP A 79 5.42 -3.91 -7.15
CA ASP A 79 6.39 -3.16 -7.97
C ASP A 79 7.58 -2.68 -7.14
N LEU A 80 7.32 -2.22 -5.91
CA LEU A 80 8.37 -1.82 -4.98
C LEU A 80 9.26 -3.01 -4.60
N CYS A 81 8.67 -4.16 -4.25
CA CYS A 81 9.42 -5.38 -3.95
C CYS A 81 10.28 -5.83 -5.14
N ALA A 82 9.78 -5.74 -6.36
CA ALA A 82 10.54 -6.07 -7.57
C ALA A 82 11.75 -5.14 -7.77
N LYS A 83 11.56 -3.82 -7.61
CA LYS A 83 12.65 -2.84 -7.70
C LYS A 83 13.72 -3.07 -6.63
N LEU A 84 13.31 -3.31 -5.39
CA LEU A 84 14.23 -3.60 -4.29
C LEU A 84 15.00 -4.91 -4.51
N SER A 85 14.35 -5.94 -5.04
CA SER A 85 15.01 -7.20 -5.39
C SER A 85 16.08 -7.00 -6.48
N ALA A 86 15.80 -6.17 -7.48
CA ALA A 86 16.77 -5.83 -8.51
C ALA A 86 18.00 -5.11 -7.93
N VAL A 87 17.80 -4.11 -7.07
CA VAL A 87 18.90 -3.42 -6.39
C VAL A 87 19.70 -4.37 -5.50
N GLY A 88 19.03 -5.23 -4.73
CA GLY A 88 19.68 -6.24 -3.90
C GLY A 88 20.54 -7.22 -4.69
N SER A 89 20.18 -7.52 -5.94
CA SER A 89 21.01 -8.34 -6.84
C SER A 89 22.29 -7.63 -7.30
N VAL A 90 22.24 -6.31 -7.51
CA VAL A 90 23.40 -5.47 -7.89
C VAL A 90 24.39 -5.31 -6.73
N ILE A 91 23.90 -5.27 -5.49
CA ILE A 91 24.78 -5.17 -4.31
C ILE A 91 25.49 -6.50 -4.01
N LYS A 92 24.90 -7.64 -4.42
CA LYS A 92 25.48 -8.97 -4.20
C LYS A 92 26.53 -9.39 -5.23
N THR A 93 26.69 -8.68 -6.35
CA THR A 93 27.83 -8.92 -7.24
C THR A 93 29.11 -8.47 -6.54
N PRO A 94 30.10 -9.36 -6.32
CA PRO A 94 31.43 -8.95 -5.86
C PRO A 94 31.96 -7.90 -6.83
N PRO A 95 32.67 -6.85 -6.37
CA PRO A 95 33.33 -5.93 -7.27
C PRO A 95 34.32 -6.74 -8.11
N ALA A 96 33.95 -7.03 -9.37
CA ALA A 96 34.89 -7.53 -10.36
C ALA A 96 35.97 -6.46 -10.46
N GLN A 97 37.16 -6.82 -9.98
CA GLN A 97 38.39 -6.05 -9.93
C GLN A 97 38.38 -4.81 -10.85
N LEU A 98 38.00 -3.66 -10.29
CA LEU A 98 38.42 -2.37 -10.83
C LEU A 98 39.93 -2.31 -10.60
N HIS A 99 40.70 -2.68 -11.62
CA HIS A 99 42.14 -2.48 -11.64
C HIS A 99 42.43 -1.02 -11.31
N SER A 100 42.97 -0.82 -10.11
CA SER A 100 43.47 0.45 -9.60
C SER A 100 44.52 1.00 -10.55
N GLN A 101 44.14 2.01 -11.34
CA GLN A 101 45.06 2.92 -11.99
C GLN A 101 44.62 4.35 -11.73
N LEU A 102 44.67 4.75 -10.46
CA LEU A 102 44.82 6.14 -10.06
C LEU A 102 45.61 6.16 -8.76
N ALA A 103 46.92 5.95 -8.89
CA ALA A 103 47.86 6.33 -7.86
C ALA A 103 47.89 7.86 -7.80
N ILE A 104 47.08 8.44 -6.92
CA ILE A 104 47.28 9.82 -6.47
C ILE A 104 48.21 9.70 -5.27
N GLU A 105 49.50 9.90 -5.49
CA GLU A 105 50.48 10.10 -4.42
C GLU A 105 50.12 11.38 -3.67
N VAL A 106 49.44 11.25 -2.53
CA VAL A 106 49.28 12.35 -1.58
C VAL A 106 50.53 12.39 -0.72
N VAL A 107 51.57 13.06 -1.18
CA VAL A 107 52.71 13.44 -0.33
C VAL A 107 52.22 14.49 0.65
N SER A 108 52.02 14.09 1.92
CA SER A 108 51.65 15.01 3.00
C SER A 108 52.88 15.81 3.45
N PRO A 109 52.90 17.16 3.34
CA PRO A 109 54.12 17.97 3.57
C PRO A 109 54.54 18.17 5.04
N ILE A 110 53.90 17.52 6.01
CA ILE A 110 53.93 18.01 7.41
C ILE A 110 54.95 17.28 8.32
N LEU A 111 55.60 16.22 7.86
CA LEU A 111 56.51 15.41 8.71
C LEU A 111 58.00 15.50 8.35
N ALA A 112 58.42 16.52 7.59
CA ALA A 112 59.82 16.63 7.16
C ALA A 112 60.78 17.35 8.15
N ASN A 113 60.33 17.77 9.35
CA ASN A 113 61.14 18.69 10.17
C ASN A 113 61.36 18.30 11.64
N SER A 114 61.27 17.01 11.98
CA SER A 114 61.59 16.53 13.33
C SER A 114 62.43 15.27 13.28
N GLN A 115 63.67 15.38 12.78
CA GLN A 115 64.72 14.39 13.05
C GLN A 115 66.08 15.03 12.73
N ASN A 116 66.57 15.85 13.67
CA ASN A 116 68.01 16.07 13.82
C ASN A 116 68.51 15.18 14.97
N PRO A 117 69.76 14.69 14.89
CA PRO A 117 70.17 13.41 15.46
C PRO A 117 70.61 13.55 16.92
N VAL A 118 70.26 12.57 17.75
CA VAL A 118 70.94 12.33 19.03
C VAL A 118 71.69 11.00 18.91
N SER A 119 73.00 11.11 18.82
CA SER A 119 73.99 10.05 18.75
C SER A 119 74.06 9.28 20.07
N VAL A 120 73.97 7.95 20.00
CA VAL A 120 74.47 7.05 21.07
C VAL A 120 75.11 5.83 20.41
N SER A 121 76.43 5.80 20.33
CA SER A 121 77.21 4.60 20.03
C SER A 121 77.47 3.82 21.31
N HIS A 122 77.12 2.54 21.28
CA HIS A 122 77.58 1.54 22.25
C HIS A 122 79.11 1.39 22.20
N TYR A 123 79.75 1.31 23.37
CA TYR A 123 81.01 0.58 23.54
C TYR A 123 80.79 -0.53 24.55
N SER A 124 81.09 -1.75 24.12
CA SER A 124 81.21 -2.95 24.97
C SER A 124 82.70 -3.29 25.01
N SER A 125 83.21 -3.49 26.23
CA SER A 125 84.54 -3.98 26.62
C SER A 125 85.73 -3.03 26.46
#